data_AF-A0A357R355-F1
#
_entry.id   AF-A0A357R355-F1
#
_cell.length_a   1.000
_cell.length_b   1.000
_cell.length_c   1.000
_cell.angle_alpha   90.00
_cell.angle_beta   90.00
_cell.angle_gamma   90.00
#
_symmetry.space_group_name_H-M   'P 1'
#
loop_
_entity.id
_entity.type
_entity.pdbx_description
1 polymer ?
#
loop_
_entity_poly.entity_id
_entity_poly.type
_entity_poly.pdbx_seq_one_letter_code
_entity_poly.pdbx_strand_id
1 'polypeptide(L)'
;MQVGRSPLWLQLRLLACGMRPVNNIVDIANLVMLEWGQPLHTFDADKLPGHEITVRQARAGETMITLDNKERQLEPSMMLITSGGRPVTIAGVMGSLDSEVDANTTNIFLESAVFDASLRLTAKALGISSEAGSRFEKGVDPAVTAIASQRAANLIRELAGGEIGAITSAGTDRTAAWSIPVSIAKINGLLGADIPREQAVSFLSNLGLKVEGEGDSLMVHVPGRRQDLLSWQDIAEEVGRLYGFDQIPVSLPKGALTLGMRKKSQSLEWQG
;
A
#
# COMPACT_ATOMS: atom_id res chain seq x y z
N MET A 1 11.83 -19.77 19.77
CA MET A 1 11.28 -18.54 20.42
C MET A 1 10.11 -18.91 21.32
N GLN A 2 9.60 -17.98 22.15
CA GLN A 2 8.45 -18.22 23.04
C GLN A 2 7.32 -17.22 22.77
N VAL A 3 6.15 -17.75 22.39
CA VAL A 3 4.92 -16.97 22.26
C VAL A 3 4.37 -16.65 23.64
N GLY A 4 3.96 -15.41 23.83
CA GLY A 4 3.45 -14.94 25.12
C GLY A 4 2.79 -13.58 25.04
N ARG A 5 2.55 -12.98 26.20
CA ARG A 5 1.97 -11.64 26.27
C ARG A 5 3.00 -10.59 25.89
N SER A 6 2.61 -9.65 25.04
CA SER A 6 3.43 -8.49 24.67
C SER A 6 3.81 -7.63 25.87
N PRO A 7 4.96 -6.96 25.88
CA PRO A 7 5.27 -5.96 26.91
C PRO A 7 4.25 -4.81 26.90
N LEU A 8 4.07 -4.15 28.05
CA LEU A 8 3.03 -3.13 28.23
C LEU A 8 3.15 -1.99 27.21
N TRP A 9 4.36 -1.54 26.91
CA TRP A 9 4.57 -0.45 25.94
C TRP A 9 4.06 -0.80 24.53
N LEU A 10 4.18 -2.06 24.11
CA LEU A 10 3.71 -2.53 22.81
C LEU A 10 2.18 -2.61 22.80
N GLN A 11 1.60 -3.17 23.87
CA GLN A 11 0.15 -3.20 24.06
C GLN A 11 -0.46 -1.78 23.99
N LEU A 12 0.14 -0.82 24.70
CA LEU A 12 -0.35 0.56 24.74
C LEU A 12 -0.26 1.26 23.38
N ARG A 13 0.79 1.02 22.59
CA ARG A 13 0.92 1.56 21.23
C ARG A 13 -0.16 1.02 20.30
N LEU A 14 -0.42 -0.28 20.33
CA LEU A 14 -1.47 -0.89 19.51
C LEU A 14 -2.85 -0.35 19.88
N LEU A 15 -3.15 -0.28 21.19
CA LEU A 15 -4.42 0.25 21.69
C LEU A 15 -4.62 1.72 21.28
N ALA A 16 -3.57 2.55 21.33
CA ALA A 16 -3.61 3.93 20.88
C ALA A 16 -3.92 4.07 19.37
N CYS A 17 -3.59 3.05 18.58
CA CYS A 17 -3.92 2.94 17.15
C CYS A 17 -5.22 2.15 16.89
N GLY A 18 -6.02 1.84 17.93
CA GLY A 18 -7.28 1.12 17.79
C GLY A 18 -7.15 -0.40 17.57
N MET A 19 -5.97 -0.98 17.74
CA MET A 19 -5.72 -2.41 17.60
C MET A 19 -5.67 -3.10 18.97
N ARG A 20 -6.44 -4.19 19.13
CA ARG A 20 -6.40 -5.01 20.33
C ARG A 20 -5.12 -5.88 20.33
N PRO A 21 -4.31 -5.86 21.40
CA PRO A 21 -3.18 -6.76 21.54
C PRO A 21 -3.60 -8.24 21.61
N VAL A 22 -2.82 -9.11 20.99
CA VAL A 22 -3.07 -10.57 20.89
C VAL A 22 -1.97 -11.34 21.59
N ASN A 23 -0.77 -11.37 21.01
CA ASN A 23 0.43 -12.00 21.56
C ASN A 23 1.67 -11.26 21.01
N ASN A 24 2.83 -11.48 21.62
CA ASN A 24 4.08 -10.81 21.26
C ASN A 24 4.43 -10.92 19.77
N ILE A 25 4.14 -12.04 19.09
CA ILE A 25 4.47 -12.22 17.67
C ILE A 25 3.53 -11.42 16.76
N VAL A 26 2.22 -11.59 16.92
CA VAL A 26 1.20 -10.90 16.12
C VAL A 26 1.25 -9.39 16.38
N ASP A 27 1.49 -8.99 17.62
CA ASP A 27 1.58 -7.59 18.02
C ASP A 27 2.81 -6.89 17.43
N ILE A 28 3.94 -7.60 17.28
CA ILE A 28 5.12 -7.07 16.59
C ILE A 28 4.83 -6.88 15.10
N ALA A 29 4.19 -7.86 14.44
CA ALA A 29 3.80 -7.72 13.04
C ALA A 29 2.86 -6.51 12.84
N ASN A 30 1.89 -6.32 13.74
CA ASN A 30 0.99 -5.17 13.74
C ASN A 30 1.72 -3.85 14.03
N LEU A 31 2.64 -3.83 14.99
CA LEU A 31 3.44 -2.63 15.28
C LEU A 31 4.25 -2.22 14.06
N VAL A 32 4.93 -3.16 13.40
CA VAL A 32 5.77 -2.86 12.24
C VAL A 32 4.91 -2.42 11.05
N MET A 33 3.72 -2.99 10.87
CA MET A 33 2.73 -2.50 9.90
C MET A 33 2.31 -1.06 10.18
N LEU A 34 2.13 -0.67 11.45
CA LEU A 34 1.81 0.71 11.82
C LEU A 34 3.02 1.65 11.69
N GLU A 35 4.22 1.18 12.00
CA GLU A 35 5.48 1.94 11.96
C GLU A 35 5.94 2.21 10.52
N TRP A 36 5.84 1.21 9.64
CA TRP A 36 6.37 1.25 8.26
C TRP A 36 5.31 1.24 7.17
N GLY A 37 4.03 1.04 7.51
CA GLY A 37 2.96 0.84 6.53
C GLY A 37 3.00 -0.52 5.82
N GLN A 38 3.93 -1.42 6.18
CA GLN A 38 4.12 -2.73 5.55
C GLN A 38 3.41 -3.83 6.36
N PRO A 39 2.31 -4.41 5.87
CA PRO A 39 1.70 -5.56 6.51
C PRO A 39 2.65 -6.75 6.50
N LEU A 40 2.65 -7.49 7.61
CA LEU A 40 3.45 -8.70 7.80
C LEU A 40 2.52 -9.83 8.23
N HIS A 41 2.83 -11.06 7.80
CA HIS A 41 2.16 -12.25 8.27
C HIS A 41 3.16 -13.20 8.91
N THR A 42 2.72 -13.93 9.93
CA THR A 42 3.55 -14.88 10.65
C THR A 42 2.87 -16.24 10.61
N PHE A 43 3.52 -17.20 9.98
CA PHE A 43 3.11 -18.59 9.98
C PHE A 43 3.85 -19.35 11.07
N ASP A 44 3.19 -20.28 11.73
CA ASP A 44 3.89 -21.33 12.46
C ASP A 44 4.62 -22.23 11.45
N ALA A 45 5.95 -22.20 11.47
CA ALA A 45 6.76 -22.92 10.51
C ALA A 45 6.64 -24.45 10.64
N ASP A 46 6.34 -24.95 11.85
CA ASP A 46 6.20 -26.37 12.11
C ASP A 46 4.83 -26.91 11.67
N LYS A 47 3.85 -26.02 11.46
CA LYS A 47 2.51 -26.36 10.94
C LYS A 47 2.39 -26.24 9.43
N LEU A 48 3.39 -25.67 8.75
CA LEU A 48 3.38 -25.57 7.30
C LEU A 48 3.45 -26.97 6.65
N PRO A 49 2.58 -27.28 5.67
CA PRO A 49 2.54 -28.60 5.02
C PRO A 49 3.83 -29.02 4.30
N GLY A 50 4.64 -28.05 3.89
CA GLY A 50 5.91 -28.23 3.18
C GLY A 50 6.88 -27.10 3.53
N HIS A 51 8.15 -27.28 3.18
CA HIS A 51 9.20 -26.30 3.47
C HIS A 51 9.30 -25.21 2.40
N GLU A 52 8.58 -25.35 1.30
CA GLU A 52 8.45 -24.34 0.25
C GLU A 52 7.27 -23.40 0.50
N ILE A 53 7.46 -22.14 0.14
CA ILE A 53 6.39 -21.16 -0.02
C ILE A 53 6.28 -20.84 -1.50
N THR A 54 5.07 -20.99 -2.04
CA THR A 54 4.75 -20.72 -3.44
C THR A 54 3.59 -19.75 -3.52
N VAL A 55 3.63 -18.85 -4.49
CA VAL A 55 2.58 -17.85 -4.72
C VAL A 55 1.95 -18.13 -6.07
N ARG A 56 0.64 -18.36 -6.09
CA ARG A 56 -0.10 -18.71 -7.31
C ARG A 56 -1.57 -18.32 -7.19
N GLN A 57 -2.26 -18.32 -8.32
CA GLN A 57 -3.71 -18.25 -8.34
C GLN A 57 -4.35 -19.52 -7.77
N ALA A 58 -5.55 -19.38 -7.23
CA ALA A 58 -6.38 -20.49 -6.80
C ALA A 58 -6.77 -21.39 -7.98
N ARG A 59 -7.03 -22.66 -7.69
CA ARG A 59 -7.60 -23.60 -8.66
C ARG A 59 -9.11 -23.71 -8.46
N ALA A 60 -9.84 -24.02 -9.52
CA ALA A 60 -11.28 -24.21 -9.44
C ALA A 60 -11.63 -25.29 -8.39
N GLY A 61 -12.52 -24.95 -7.45
CA GLY A 61 -12.95 -25.84 -6.38
C GLY A 61 -12.00 -25.94 -5.18
N GLU A 62 -10.94 -25.14 -5.12
CA GLU A 62 -10.12 -25.05 -3.89
C GLU A 62 -10.89 -24.38 -2.76
N THR A 63 -10.72 -24.90 -1.55
CA THR A 63 -11.26 -24.31 -0.32
C THR A 63 -10.17 -24.11 0.72
N MET A 64 -10.44 -23.23 1.68
CA MET A 64 -9.57 -22.99 2.83
C MET A 64 -10.41 -22.54 4.03
N ILE A 65 -10.03 -22.98 5.24
CA ILE A 65 -10.57 -22.44 6.48
C ILE A 65 -9.68 -21.27 6.92
N THR A 66 -10.27 -20.08 7.04
CA THR A 66 -9.56 -18.87 7.48
C THR A 66 -9.56 -18.71 9.00
N LEU A 67 -8.71 -17.80 9.50
CA LEU A 67 -8.58 -17.47 10.94
C LEU A 67 -9.89 -17.08 11.64
N ASP A 68 -10.92 -16.64 10.90
CA ASP A 68 -12.27 -16.40 11.44
C ASP A 68 -13.13 -17.67 11.53
N ASN A 69 -12.51 -18.85 11.40
CA ASN A 69 -13.10 -20.19 11.44
C ASN A 69 -14.24 -20.38 10.42
N LYS A 70 -14.07 -19.81 9.23
CA LYS A 70 -15.01 -19.98 8.10
C LYS A 70 -14.34 -20.71 6.96
N GLU A 71 -15.04 -21.69 6.40
CA GLU A 71 -14.65 -22.30 5.14
C GLU A 71 -15.00 -21.34 3.98
N ARG A 72 -14.03 -21.15 3.08
CA ARG A 72 -14.15 -20.24 1.93
C ARG A 72 -13.89 -20.99 0.65
N GLN A 73 -14.77 -20.79 -0.33
CA GLN A 73 -14.55 -21.18 -1.72
C GLN A 73 -13.61 -20.18 -2.38
N LEU A 74 -12.55 -20.66 -3.01
CA LEU A 74 -11.52 -19.84 -3.63
C LEU A 74 -11.75 -19.77 -5.14
N GLU A 75 -11.92 -18.56 -5.66
CA GLU A 75 -12.10 -18.33 -7.09
C GLU A 75 -10.75 -18.28 -7.81
N PRO A 76 -10.64 -18.76 -9.07
CA PRO A 76 -9.37 -18.79 -9.81
C PRO A 76 -8.66 -17.45 -9.99
N SER A 77 -9.34 -16.33 -9.78
CA SER A 77 -8.74 -14.99 -9.80
C SER A 77 -7.99 -14.63 -8.51
N MET A 78 -8.24 -15.36 -7.42
CA MET A 78 -7.68 -15.07 -6.10
C MET A 78 -6.23 -15.54 -6.01
N MET A 79 -5.34 -14.65 -5.57
CA MET A 79 -3.95 -14.98 -5.28
C MET A 79 -3.83 -15.66 -3.92
N LEU A 80 -3.10 -16.77 -3.88
CA LEU A 80 -2.86 -17.59 -2.71
C LEU A 80 -1.38 -17.72 -2.44
N ILE A 81 -1.06 -17.87 -1.15
CA ILE A 81 0.22 -18.36 -0.67
C ILE A 81 0.00 -19.81 -0.28
N THR A 82 0.85 -20.70 -0.80
CA THR A 82 0.71 -22.14 -0.65
C THR A 82 1.99 -22.79 -0.15
N SER A 83 1.85 -23.86 0.61
CA SER A 83 2.93 -24.70 1.13
C SER A 83 2.51 -26.17 1.04
N GLY A 84 3.41 -27.06 0.61
CA GLY A 84 3.08 -28.46 0.33
C GLY A 84 1.95 -28.60 -0.71
N GLY A 85 1.85 -27.65 -1.63
CA GLY A 85 0.74 -27.53 -2.60
C GLY A 85 -0.61 -27.08 -2.04
N ARG A 86 -0.76 -26.88 -0.72
CA ARG A 86 -2.01 -26.49 -0.05
C ARG A 86 -2.06 -24.98 0.24
N PRO A 87 -3.23 -24.32 0.11
CA PRO A 87 -3.40 -22.93 0.53
C PRO A 87 -3.14 -22.75 2.02
N VAL A 88 -2.30 -21.76 2.37
CA VAL A 88 -2.04 -21.35 3.76
C VAL A 88 -2.41 -19.89 4.01
N THR A 89 -2.61 -19.09 2.97
CA THR A 89 -3.10 -17.70 3.09
C THR A 89 -3.75 -17.26 1.78
N ILE A 90 -4.85 -16.51 1.88
CA ILE A 90 -5.34 -15.68 0.77
C ILE A 90 -4.49 -14.41 0.78
N ALA A 91 -3.66 -14.25 -0.25
CA ALA A 91 -2.56 -13.30 -0.28
C ALA A 91 -3.01 -11.87 0.04
N GLY A 92 -2.45 -11.28 1.09
CA GLY A 92 -2.77 -9.92 1.53
C GLY A 92 -4.16 -9.72 2.15
N VAL A 93 -4.95 -10.80 2.34
CA VAL A 93 -6.33 -10.71 2.84
C VAL A 93 -6.50 -11.43 4.17
N MET A 94 -6.22 -12.74 4.24
CA MET A 94 -6.48 -13.55 5.44
C MET A 94 -5.67 -14.84 5.46
N GLY A 95 -5.05 -15.13 6.60
CA GLY A 95 -4.34 -16.39 6.83
C GLY A 95 -5.28 -17.60 7.02
N SER A 96 -4.75 -18.80 6.84
CA SER A 96 -5.45 -20.02 7.21
C SER A 96 -5.42 -20.24 8.72
N LEU A 97 -6.43 -20.94 9.24
CA LEU A 97 -6.48 -21.32 10.65
C LEU A 97 -5.36 -22.31 11.01
N ASP A 98 -5.09 -23.28 10.12
CA ASP A 98 -4.19 -24.41 10.42
C ASP A 98 -2.70 -24.02 10.52
N SER A 99 -2.32 -22.84 10.00
CA SER A 99 -0.93 -22.35 10.02
C SER A 99 -0.71 -21.19 11.00
N GLU A 100 -1.71 -20.91 11.84
CA GLU A 100 -1.65 -19.80 12.79
C GLU A 100 -0.61 -20.00 13.89
N VAL A 101 -0.03 -18.88 14.34
CA VAL A 101 0.84 -18.84 15.53
C VAL A 101 -0.01 -18.97 16.79
N ASP A 102 0.30 -19.95 17.63
CA ASP A 102 -0.35 -20.18 18.92
C ASP A 102 0.65 -20.21 20.08
N ALA A 103 0.18 -20.56 21.28
CA ALA A 103 1.02 -20.60 22.49
C ALA A 103 2.14 -21.66 22.45
N ASN A 104 2.04 -22.67 21.60
CA ASN A 104 3.01 -23.75 21.44
C ASN A 104 4.01 -23.50 20.29
N THR A 105 3.78 -22.49 19.46
CA THR A 105 4.66 -22.17 18.33
C THR A 105 6.07 -21.83 18.81
N THR A 106 7.08 -22.50 18.23
CA THR A 106 8.50 -22.26 18.56
C THR A 106 9.32 -21.77 17.37
N ASN A 107 8.87 -22.06 16.14
CA ASN A 107 9.47 -21.66 14.88
C ASN A 107 8.43 -20.91 14.04
N ILE A 108 8.82 -19.81 13.39
CA ILE A 108 7.93 -19.06 12.50
C ILE A 108 8.58 -18.81 11.15
N PHE A 109 7.74 -18.70 10.14
CA PHE A 109 8.08 -18.07 8.87
C PHE A 109 7.43 -16.68 8.83
N LEU A 110 8.26 -15.64 8.68
CA LEU A 110 7.82 -14.26 8.61
C LEU A 110 7.69 -13.83 7.14
N GLU A 111 6.47 -13.53 6.72
CA GLU A 111 6.17 -13.01 5.40
C GLU A 111 6.16 -11.48 5.40
N SER A 112 6.87 -10.90 4.42
CA SER A 112 6.72 -9.52 4.01
C SER A 112 6.68 -9.47 2.49
N ALA A 113 5.59 -8.94 1.94
CA ALA A 113 5.32 -9.01 0.51
C ALA A 113 4.62 -7.76 0.00
N VAL A 114 4.60 -7.59 -1.32
CA VAL A 114 3.83 -6.57 -2.02
C VAL A 114 2.86 -7.27 -2.96
N PHE A 115 1.56 -7.06 -2.72
CA PHE A 115 0.50 -7.58 -3.58
C PHE A 115 -0.05 -6.48 -4.48
N ASP A 116 -0.67 -6.86 -5.59
CA ASP A 116 -1.33 -5.91 -6.48
C ASP A 116 -2.68 -5.45 -5.93
N ALA A 117 -3.26 -4.40 -6.51
CA ALA A 117 -4.55 -3.89 -6.10
C ALA A 117 -5.73 -4.85 -6.40
N SER A 118 -5.49 -5.99 -7.08
CA SER A 118 -6.53 -6.97 -7.39
C SER A 118 -7.05 -7.67 -6.13
N LEU A 119 -6.25 -7.71 -5.05
CA LEU A 119 -6.70 -8.23 -3.75
C LEU A 119 -7.95 -7.53 -3.22
N ARG A 120 -8.21 -6.27 -3.61
CA ARG A 120 -9.46 -5.57 -3.28
C ARG A 120 -10.69 -6.32 -3.77
N LEU A 121 -10.61 -6.90 -4.96
CA LEU A 121 -11.68 -7.71 -5.54
C LEU A 121 -11.86 -8.99 -4.72
N THR A 122 -10.76 -9.63 -4.32
CA THR A 122 -10.77 -10.81 -3.45
C THR A 122 -11.38 -10.52 -2.08
N ALA A 123 -10.92 -9.46 -1.40
CA ALA A 123 -11.42 -9.03 -0.10
C ALA A 123 -12.93 -8.73 -0.16
N LYS A 124 -13.38 -8.00 -1.21
CA LYS A 124 -14.80 -7.71 -1.44
C LYS A 124 -15.62 -8.97 -1.70
N ALA A 125 -15.15 -9.87 -2.56
CA ALA A 125 -15.86 -11.12 -2.88
C ALA A 125 -16.04 -12.01 -1.64
N LEU A 126 -15.05 -12.01 -0.75
CA LEU A 126 -15.06 -12.79 0.49
C LEU A 126 -15.72 -12.06 1.68
N GLY A 127 -16.10 -10.79 1.51
CA GLY A 127 -16.67 -9.96 2.59
C GLY A 127 -15.70 -9.73 3.75
N ILE A 128 -14.40 -9.62 3.46
CA ILE A 128 -13.33 -9.42 4.45
C ILE A 128 -12.82 -7.99 4.34
N SER A 129 -12.65 -7.33 5.48
CA SER A 129 -11.94 -6.06 5.58
C SER A 129 -10.94 -6.14 6.73
N SER A 130 -9.71 -5.69 6.51
CA SER A 130 -8.64 -5.70 7.51
C SER A 130 -7.72 -4.49 7.32
N GLU A 131 -7.01 -4.11 8.38
CA GLU A 131 -5.99 -3.04 8.34
C GLU A 131 -4.87 -3.33 7.34
N ALA A 132 -4.47 -4.61 7.24
CA ALA A 132 -3.49 -5.09 6.27
C ALA A 132 -4.01 -4.96 4.83
N GLY A 133 -5.22 -5.45 4.57
CA GLY A 133 -5.87 -5.35 3.27
C GLY A 133 -5.98 -3.90 2.80
N SER A 134 -6.46 -2.99 3.66
CA SER A 134 -6.59 -1.57 3.29
C SER A 134 -5.26 -0.91 2.88
N ARG A 135 -4.13 -1.32 3.47
CA ARG A 135 -2.81 -0.83 3.09
C ARG A 135 -2.38 -1.37 1.73
N PHE A 136 -2.51 -2.69 1.51
CA PHE A 136 -2.18 -3.25 0.21
C PHE A 136 -3.07 -2.68 -0.91
N GLU A 137 -4.36 -2.43 -0.66
CA GLU A 137 -5.26 -1.80 -1.64
C GLU A 137 -4.83 -0.39 -2.06
N LYS A 138 -4.23 0.37 -1.13
CA LYS A 138 -3.72 1.73 -1.36
C LYS A 138 -2.29 1.78 -1.89
N GLY A 139 -1.63 0.62 -1.94
CA GLY A 139 -0.22 0.50 -2.27
C GLY A 139 0.67 0.55 -1.03
N VAL A 140 1.63 -0.38 -0.97
CA VAL A 140 2.72 -0.40 0.00
C VAL A 140 4.03 -0.11 -0.72
N ASP A 141 4.96 0.55 -0.04
CA ASP A 141 6.27 0.88 -0.62
C ASP A 141 7.13 -0.39 -0.75
N PRO A 142 7.47 -0.84 -1.98
CA PRO A 142 8.27 -2.04 -2.16
C PRO A 142 9.66 -1.94 -1.53
N ALA A 143 10.21 -0.73 -1.37
CA ALA A 143 11.54 -0.50 -0.82
C ALA A 143 11.64 -0.85 0.67
N VAL A 144 10.52 -0.83 1.41
CA VAL A 144 10.52 -1.13 2.84
C VAL A 144 10.28 -2.61 3.14
N THR A 145 9.94 -3.44 2.17
CA THR A 145 9.59 -4.87 2.37
C THR A 145 10.65 -5.61 3.20
N ALA A 146 11.91 -5.57 2.76
CA ALA A 146 13.01 -6.24 3.47
C ALA A 146 13.34 -5.58 4.81
N ILE A 147 13.24 -4.24 4.88
CA ILE A 147 13.54 -3.46 6.09
C ILE A 147 12.52 -3.77 7.20
N ALA A 148 11.23 -3.77 6.86
CA ALA A 148 10.13 -4.10 7.75
C ALA A 148 10.22 -5.56 8.24
N SER A 149 10.52 -6.50 7.34
CA SER A 149 10.77 -7.90 7.71
C SER A 149 11.90 -8.02 8.74
N GLN A 150 13.05 -7.39 8.47
CA GLN A 150 14.19 -7.39 9.38
C GLN A 150 13.89 -6.70 10.72
N ARG A 151 13.11 -5.61 10.69
CA ARG A 151 12.65 -4.87 11.87
C ARG A 151 11.79 -5.76 12.77
N ALA A 152 10.84 -6.49 12.20
CA ALA A 152 10.00 -7.44 12.94
C ALA A 152 10.82 -8.61 13.48
N ALA A 153 11.70 -9.20 12.66
CA ALA A 153 12.58 -10.29 13.10
C ALA A 153 13.47 -9.88 14.29
N ASN A 154 14.01 -8.66 14.27
CA ASN A 154 14.80 -8.12 15.38
C ASN A 154 13.96 -7.94 16.67
N LEU A 155 12.75 -7.42 16.55
CA LEU A 155 11.83 -7.29 17.69
C LEU A 155 11.41 -8.65 18.25
N ILE A 156 11.15 -9.62 17.38
CA ILE A 156 10.80 -10.98 17.79
C ILE A 156 11.96 -11.59 18.57
N ARG A 157 13.19 -11.48 18.06
CA ARG A 157 14.38 -11.95 18.79
C ARG A 157 14.52 -11.27 20.15
N GLU A 158 14.29 -9.96 20.22
CA GLU A 158 14.41 -9.19 21.46
C GLU A 158 13.34 -9.55 22.50
N LEU A 159 12.08 -9.72 22.07
CA LEU A 159 10.92 -9.84 22.96
C LEU A 159 10.41 -11.27 23.17
N ALA A 160 10.75 -12.19 22.26
CA ALA A 160 10.33 -13.59 22.26
C ALA A 160 11.53 -14.56 22.20
N GLY A 161 12.76 -14.06 22.04
CA GLY A 161 13.96 -14.87 21.87
C GLY A 161 14.04 -15.56 20.50
N GLY A 162 14.87 -16.58 20.39
CA GLY A 162 15.12 -17.32 19.14
C GLY A 162 16.26 -16.76 18.30
N GLU A 163 16.47 -17.39 17.14
CA GLU A 163 17.53 -17.04 16.20
C GLU A 163 16.91 -16.57 14.88
N ILE A 164 17.56 -15.59 14.23
CA ILE A 164 17.08 -15.03 12.96
C ILE A 164 17.73 -15.82 11.82
N GLY A 165 16.89 -16.44 10.99
CA GLY A 165 17.34 -17.13 9.77
C GLY A 165 17.72 -16.16 8.64
N ALA A 166 18.19 -16.73 7.53
CA ALA A 166 18.47 -15.96 6.32
C ALA A 166 17.17 -15.45 5.66
N ILE A 167 17.24 -14.26 5.05
CA ILE A 167 16.15 -13.72 4.24
C ILE A 167 16.17 -14.41 2.87
N THR A 168 15.00 -14.88 2.44
CA THR A 168 14.75 -15.34 1.06
C THR A 168 13.85 -14.33 0.37
N SER A 169 14.17 -14.01 -0.90
CA SER A 169 13.39 -13.07 -1.72
C SER A 169 13.06 -13.70 -3.07
N ALA A 170 11.86 -13.45 -3.57
CA ALA A 170 11.39 -13.90 -4.88
C ALA A 170 10.39 -12.86 -5.45
N GLY A 171 10.31 -12.79 -6.78
CA GLY A 171 9.42 -11.87 -7.48
C GLY A 171 10.17 -10.86 -8.34
N THR A 172 9.43 -9.86 -8.84
CA THR A 172 10.00 -8.77 -9.63
C THR A 172 10.32 -7.58 -8.73
N ASP A 173 11.47 -6.95 -8.93
CA ASP A 173 11.82 -5.71 -8.25
C ASP A 173 10.88 -4.58 -8.70
N ARG A 174 10.18 -3.98 -7.75
CA ARG A 174 9.24 -2.87 -7.96
C ARG A 174 9.69 -1.58 -7.27
N THR A 175 10.95 -1.50 -6.85
CA THR A 175 11.52 -0.33 -6.15
C THR A 175 11.95 0.82 -7.08
N ALA A 176 11.78 0.64 -8.40
CA ALA A 176 12.22 1.59 -9.40
C ALA A 176 11.64 2.99 -9.18
N ALA A 177 12.53 3.99 -9.19
CA ALA A 177 12.17 5.40 -9.30
C ALA A 177 11.92 5.78 -10.76
N TRP A 178 11.17 6.85 -10.99
CA TRP A 178 10.97 7.43 -12.32
C TRP A 178 11.11 8.95 -12.26
N SER A 179 11.21 9.58 -13.43
CA SER A 179 11.38 11.03 -13.53
C SER A 179 10.23 11.64 -14.33
N ILE A 180 9.69 12.75 -13.84
CA ILE A 180 8.60 13.48 -14.45
C ILE A 180 9.13 14.85 -14.92
N PRO A 181 9.17 15.09 -16.25
CA PRO A 181 9.51 16.41 -16.78
C PRO A 181 8.31 17.36 -16.64
N VAL A 182 8.54 18.54 -16.09
CA VAL A 182 7.55 19.62 -15.96
C VAL A 182 8.23 20.97 -16.10
N SER A 183 7.47 22.04 -16.29
CA SER A 183 8.01 23.40 -16.26
C SER A 183 7.22 24.28 -15.30
N ILE A 184 7.86 25.31 -14.75
CA ILE A 184 7.20 26.25 -13.83
C ILE A 184 6.03 26.93 -14.52
N ALA A 185 6.18 27.33 -15.78
CA ALA A 185 5.10 27.89 -16.58
C ALA A 185 3.89 26.95 -16.70
N LYS A 186 4.10 25.63 -16.85
CA LYS A 186 2.99 24.65 -16.87
C LYS A 186 2.29 24.55 -15.51
N ILE A 187 3.05 24.52 -14.42
CA ILE A 187 2.51 24.44 -13.06
C ILE A 187 1.65 25.68 -12.78
N ASN A 188 2.20 26.87 -13.00
CA ASN A 188 1.51 28.14 -12.82
C ASN A 188 0.30 28.29 -13.75
N GLY A 189 0.42 27.83 -15.00
CA GLY A 189 -0.68 27.82 -15.96
C GLY A 189 -1.84 26.92 -15.54
N LEU A 190 -1.57 25.76 -14.94
CA LEU A 190 -2.60 24.85 -14.43
C LEU A 190 -3.25 25.40 -13.16
N LEU A 191 -2.44 25.90 -12.22
CA LEU A 191 -2.91 26.41 -10.94
C LEU A 191 -3.57 27.79 -11.04
N GLY A 192 -3.26 28.58 -12.06
CA GLY A 192 -3.66 29.98 -12.13
C GLY A 192 -2.92 30.86 -11.11
N ALA A 193 -1.68 30.49 -10.79
CA ALA A 193 -0.84 31.15 -9.78
C ALA A 193 0.45 31.69 -10.41
N ASP A 194 1.22 32.46 -9.65
CA ASP A 194 2.56 32.94 -10.04
C ASP A 194 3.59 32.51 -8.98
N ILE A 195 3.77 31.20 -8.85
CA ILE A 195 4.66 30.59 -7.87
C ILE A 195 6.10 30.65 -8.42
N PRO A 196 7.05 31.28 -7.70
CA PRO A 196 8.45 31.32 -8.12
C PRO A 196 9.08 29.93 -8.13
N ARG A 197 10.01 29.70 -9.08
CA ARG A 197 10.73 28.42 -9.22
C ARG A 197 11.36 27.94 -7.91
N GLU A 198 12.06 28.82 -7.22
CA GLU A 198 12.77 28.49 -5.97
C GLU A 198 11.82 27.95 -4.90
N GLN A 199 10.63 28.55 -4.80
CA GLN A 199 9.60 28.13 -3.86
C GLN A 199 9.02 26.76 -4.26
N ALA A 200 8.66 26.56 -5.53
CA ALA A 200 8.16 25.27 -6.02
C ALA A 200 9.18 24.14 -5.82
N VAL A 201 10.46 24.39 -6.10
CA VAL A 201 11.54 23.40 -5.88
C VAL A 201 11.73 23.11 -4.38
N SER A 202 11.62 24.12 -3.52
CA SER A 202 11.69 23.92 -2.06
C SER A 202 10.55 23.03 -1.57
N PHE A 203 9.32 23.26 -2.04
CA PHE A 203 8.17 22.41 -1.70
C PHE A 203 8.38 20.95 -2.10
N LEU A 204 8.77 20.70 -3.34
CA LEU A 204 9.04 19.34 -3.83
C LEU A 204 10.21 18.68 -3.07
N SER A 205 11.26 19.44 -2.77
CA SER A 205 12.42 18.95 -2.00
C SER A 205 12.02 18.55 -0.57
N ASN A 206 11.16 19.34 0.09
CA ASN A 206 10.65 19.04 1.43
C ASN A 206 9.78 17.77 1.46
N LEU A 207 9.16 17.40 0.34
CA LEU A 207 8.45 16.12 0.18
C LEU A 207 9.40 14.93 -0.06
N GLY A 208 10.71 15.19 -0.12
CA GLY A 208 11.75 14.20 -0.41
C GLY A 208 11.85 13.85 -1.89
N LEU A 209 11.42 14.75 -2.79
CA LEU A 209 11.60 14.60 -4.24
C LEU A 209 12.88 15.32 -4.65
N LYS A 210 13.76 14.64 -5.40
CA LYS A 210 14.94 15.29 -5.98
C LYS A 210 14.50 16.04 -7.23
N VAL A 211 14.89 17.32 -7.36
CA VAL A 211 14.56 18.15 -8.52
C VAL A 211 15.83 18.64 -9.20
N GLU A 212 15.92 18.47 -10.50
CA GLU A 212 17.00 18.93 -11.36
C GLU A 212 16.45 19.84 -12.48
N GLY A 213 17.34 20.55 -13.20
CA GLY A 213 16.98 21.42 -14.32
C GLY A 213 17.23 22.91 -14.06
N GLU A 214 17.26 23.70 -15.14
CA GLU A 214 17.58 25.13 -15.13
C GLU A 214 16.47 25.96 -15.78
N GLY A 215 16.41 27.25 -15.43
CA GLY A 215 15.39 28.15 -15.94
C GLY A 215 13.97 27.65 -15.63
N ASP A 216 13.11 27.58 -16.65
CA ASP A 216 11.72 27.12 -16.52
C ASP A 216 11.59 25.60 -16.35
N SER A 217 12.61 24.82 -16.72
CA SER A 217 12.54 23.35 -16.79
C SER A 217 12.84 22.68 -15.46
N LEU A 218 12.02 21.69 -15.09
CA LEU A 218 12.21 20.83 -13.94
C LEU A 218 12.15 19.34 -14.36
N MET A 219 13.08 18.57 -13.83
CA MET A 219 13.04 17.11 -13.83
C MET A 219 12.86 16.64 -12.38
N VAL A 220 11.68 16.10 -12.07
CA VAL A 220 11.34 15.66 -10.71
C VAL A 220 11.51 14.16 -10.62
N HIS A 221 12.40 13.70 -9.76
CA HIS A 221 12.66 12.28 -9.51
C HIS A 221 11.76 11.78 -8.38
N VAL A 222 10.86 10.88 -8.73
CA VAL A 222 9.82 10.32 -7.87
C VAL A 222 10.30 8.98 -7.29
N PRO A 223 10.38 8.84 -5.96
CA PRO A 223 10.72 7.56 -5.33
C PRO A 223 9.54 6.58 -5.43
N GLY A 224 9.83 5.28 -5.47
CA GLY A 224 8.83 4.21 -5.62
C GLY A 224 7.69 4.22 -4.58
N ARG A 225 7.91 4.85 -3.42
CA ARG A 225 6.89 5.06 -2.37
C ARG A 225 5.74 6.02 -2.77
N ARG A 226 5.92 6.84 -3.81
CA ARG A 226 4.95 7.84 -4.30
C ARG A 226 4.27 7.37 -5.57
N GLN A 227 3.55 6.25 -5.48
CA GLN A 227 2.84 5.62 -6.61
C GLN A 227 1.70 6.48 -7.17
N ASP A 228 1.32 7.55 -6.46
CA ASP A 228 0.36 8.56 -6.86
C ASP A 228 0.93 9.61 -7.83
N LEU A 229 2.25 9.81 -7.87
CA LEU A 229 2.89 10.82 -8.73
C LEU A 229 3.28 10.22 -10.08
N LEU A 230 2.41 10.28 -11.07
CA LEU A 230 2.60 9.63 -12.38
C LEU A 230 2.71 10.62 -13.55
N SER A 231 2.30 11.86 -13.33
CA SER A 231 2.18 12.90 -14.34
C SER A 231 2.65 14.26 -13.81
N TRP A 232 2.84 15.22 -14.72
CA TRP A 232 3.26 16.57 -14.34
C TRP A 232 2.16 17.32 -13.58
N GLN A 233 0.89 16.92 -13.75
CA GLN A 233 -0.24 17.48 -13.02
C GLN A 233 -0.19 17.09 -11.54
N ASP A 234 0.24 15.87 -11.22
CA ASP A 234 0.39 15.42 -9.83
C ASP A 234 1.49 16.22 -9.12
N ILE A 235 2.57 16.58 -9.86
CA ILE A 235 3.59 17.50 -9.35
C ILE A 235 3.01 18.90 -9.11
N ALA A 236 2.17 19.40 -10.02
CA ALA A 236 1.50 20.69 -9.85
C ALA A 236 0.54 20.68 -8.65
N GLU A 237 -0.17 19.59 -8.40
CA GLU A 237 -1.01 19.41 -7.21
C GLU A 237 -0.16 19.51 -5.93
N GLU A 238 0.98 18.83 -5.86
CA GLU A 238 1.85 18.89 -4.68
C GLU A 238 2.41 20.30 -4.43
N VAL A 239 2.78 21.02 -5.48
CA VAL A 239 3.19 22.42 -5.39
C VAL A 239 2.02 23.29 -4.91
N GLY A 240 0.83 23.15 -5.51
CA GLY A 240 -0.35 23.94 -5.15
C GLY A 240 -0.84 23.66 -3.74
N ARG A 241 -0.80 22.39 -3.28
CA ARG A 241 -1.19 21.98 -1.93
C ARG A 241 -0.26 22.59 -0.87
N LEU A 242 1.05 22.62 -1.12
CA LEU A 242 2.02 23.21 -0.20
C LEU A 242 2.09 24.74 -0.27
N TYR A 243 1.79 25.32 -1.44
CA TYR A 243 1.54 26.75 -1.56
C TYR A 243 0.28 27.16 -0.77
N GLY A 244 -0.74 26.30 -0.77
CA GLY A 244 -2.04 26.52 -0.15
C GLY A 244 -3.04 27.02 -1.18
N PHE A 245 -4.08 26.24 -1.46
CA PHE A 245 -5.07 26.58 -2.48
C PHE A 245 -5.81 27.88 -2.19
N ASP A 246 -5.95 28.27 -0.93
CA ASP A 246 -6.55 29.56 -0.53
C ASP A 246 -5.73 30.78 -0.99
N GLN A 247 -4.45 30.60 -1.32
CA GLN A 247 -3.58 31.65 -1.83
C GLN A 247 -3.66 31.80 -3.36
N ILE A 248 -4.35 30.90 -4.05
CA ILE A 248 -4.50 30.96 -5.50
C ILE A 248 -5.57 32.01 -5.84
N PRO A 249 -5.26 33.03 -6.68
CA PRO A 249 -6.22 34.07 -7.03
C PRO A 249 -7.46 33.52 -7.73
N VAL A 250 -8.64 33.93 -7.26
CA VAL A 250 -9.90 33.63 -7.95
C VAL A 250 -9.95 34.42 -9.25
N SER A 251 -10.20 33.73 -10.36
CA SER A 251 -10.40 34.34 -11.67
C SER A 251 -11.55 33.68 -12.42
N LEU A 252 -12.11 34.39 -13.40
CA LEU A 252 -13.12 33.84 -14.29
C LEU A 252 -12.44 33.19 -15.51
N PRO A 253 -12.98 32.06 -16.02
CA PRO A 253 -12.51 31.47 -17.27
C PRO A 253 -12.53 32.50 -18.41
N LYS A 254 -11.43 32.58 -19.16
CA LYS A 254 -11.33 33.43 -20.35
C LYS A 254 -11.45 32.55 -21.60
N GLY A 255 -12.33 32.91 -22.52
CA GLY A 255 -12.54 32.19 -23.76
C GLY A 255 -13.42 32.96 -24.73
N ALA A 256 -13.46 32.51 -25.99
CA ALA A 256 -14.39 33.06 -26.97
C ALA A 256 -15.82 32.65 -26.59
N LEU A 257 -16.73 33.63 -26.55
CA LEU A 257 -18.16 33.35 -26.43
C LEU A 257 -18.63 32.73 -27.74
N THR A 258 -19.03 31.46 -27.71
CA THR A 258 -19.68 30.81 -28.84
C THR A 258 -21.19 30.84 -28.64
N LEU A 259 -21.92 31.18 -29.69
CA LEU A 259 -23.38 31.07 -29.67
C LEU A 259 -23.75 29.59 -29.71
N GLY A 260 -24.38 29.11 -28.63
CA GLY A 260 -24.99 27.79 -28.63
C GLY A 260 -26.10 27.73 -29.67
N MET A 261 -25.96 26.88 -30.68
CA MET A 261 -26.99 26.70 -31.70
C MET A 261 -27.92 25.54 -31.36
N ARG A 262 -29.24 25.77 -31.51
CA ARG A 262 -30.23 24.69 -31.49
C ARG A 262 -30.06 23.82 -32.73
N LYS A 263 -30.25 22.51 -32.58
CA LYS A 263 -30.39 21.61 -33.74
C LYS A 263 -31.71 21.94 -34.46
N LYS A 264 -31.80 21.64 -35.75
CA LYS A 264 -33.00 21.89 -36.57
C LYS A 264 -34.28 21.22 -36.05
N SER A 265 -34.17 20.11 -35.32
CA SER A 265 -35.30 19.46 -34.63
C SER A 265 -35.74 20.17 -33.35
N GLN A 266 -34.88 21.01 -32.77
CA GLN A 266 -35.12 21.80 -31.56
C GLN A 266 -35.58 23.23 -31.88
N SER A 267 -35.63 23.61 -33.16
CA SER A 267 -36.07 24.93 -33.63
C SER A 267 -37.55 24.97 -34.04
N LEU A 268 -38.31 23.91 -33.80
CA LEU A 268 -39.77 23.93 -33.97
C LEU A 268 -40.38 24.71 -32.81
N GLU A 269 -40.50 26.02 -32.98
CA GLU A 269 -41.32 26.85 -32.11
C GLU A 269 -42.80 26.54 -32.36
N TRP A 270 -43.58 26.49 -31.29
CA TRP A 270 -45.04 26.39 -31.31
C TRP A 270 -45.58 27.59 -32.11
N GLN A 271 -46.01 27.36 -33.36
CA GLN A 271 -46.81 28.33 -34.10
C GLN A 271 -48.24 28.18 -33.60
N GLY A 272 -48.70 29.17 -32.81
CA GLY A 272 -50.12 29.34 -32.48
C GLY A 272 -50.92 29.77 -33.69
#